data_AF-A0AAV0XHF0-F1
#
_entry.id   AF-A0AAV0XHF0-F1
#
_cell.length_a   1.000
_cell.length_b   1.000
_cell.length_c   1.000
_cell.angle_alpha   90.00
_cell.angle_beta   90.00
_cell.angle_gamma   90.00
#
_symmetry.space_group_name_H-M   'P 1'
#
loop_
_entity.id
_entity.type
_entity.pdbx_description
1 polymer ?
#
loop_
_entity_poly.entity_id
_entity_poly.type
_entity_poly.pdbx_seq_one_letter_code
_entity_poly.pdbx_strand_id
1 'polypeptide(L)'
;MEILSSELGKWTKSMLVDFILSKSLPSGIKLSDELSQKLFSPTDPVMPPSNSLDVANILQSIVSELKTLSESNLKMHDKLNRLGMTGSTDNVVKHRPPIVTMQATQPTSGSKISAAK
;
A
#
# COMPACT_ATOMS: atom_id res chain seq x y z
N MET A 1 -11.66 -25.67 6.82
CA MET A 1 -12.24 -24.32 6.71
C MET A 1 -12.93 -23.90 8.01
N GLU A 2 -13.67 -24.81 8.68
CA GLU A 2 -14.35 -24.55 9.97
C GLU A 2 -13.47 -24.00 11.09
N ILE A 3 -12.21 -24.45 11.21
CA ILE A 3 -11.29 -24.02 12.27
C ILE A 3 -10.95 -22.52 12.16
N LEU A 4 -10.75 -22.01 10.94
CA LEU A 4 -10.42 -20.59 10.74
C LEU A 4 -11.66 -19.71 10.98
N SER A 5 -12.83 -20.19 10.60
CA SER A 5 -14.10 -19.48 10.84
C SER A 5 -14.46 -19.44 12.33
N SER A 6 -14.22 -20.52 13.08
CA SER A 6 -14.47 -20.55 14.53
C SER A 6 -13.46 -19.74 15.31
N GLU A 7 -12.20 -19.67 14.87
CA GLU A 7 -11.20 -18.77 15.44
C GLU A 7 -11.53 -17.30 15.14
N LEU A 8 -11.87 -16.95 13.89
CA LEU A 8 -12.22 -15.58 13.52
C LEU A 8 -13.51 -15.11 14.22
N GLY A 9 -14.47 -16.02 14.46
CA GLY A 9 -15.71 -15.71 15.19
C GLY A 9 -15.50 -15.28 16.66
N LYS A 10 -14.32 -15.52 17.23
CA LYS A 10 -13.96 -15.07 18.58
C LYS A 10 -13.41 -13.64 18.61
N TRP A 11 -13.09 -13.08 17.45
CA TRP A 11 -12.44 -11.78 17.35
C TRP A 11 -13.48 -10.67 17.29
N THR A 12 -13.35 -9.69 18.18
CA THR A 12 -14.16 -8.47 18.12
C THR A 12 -13.63 -7.54 17.02
N LYS A 13 -14.49 -6.62 16.51
CA LYS A 13 -14.08 -5.57 15.56
C LYS A 13 -12.84 -4.81 16.06
N SER A 14 -12.79 -4.47 17.34
CA SER A 14 -11.63 -3.79 17.95
C SER A 14 -10.36 -4.62 17.80
N MET A 15 -10.41 -5.91 18.13
CA MET A 15 -9.25 -6.80 18.03
C MET A 15 -8.72 -6.95 16.61
N LEU A 16 -9.63 -7.00 15.61
CA LEU A 16 -9.25 -7.04 14.21
C LEU A 16 -8.58 -5.74 13.76
N VAL A 17 -9.16 -4.60 14.15
CA VAL A 17 -8.58 -3.27 13.87
C VAL A 17 -7.20 -3.16 14.51
N ASP A 18 -7.06 -3.50 15.80
CA ASP A 18 -5.79 -3.46 16.52
C ASP A 18 -4.73 -4.33 15.84
N PHE A 19 -5.10 -5.54 15.44
CA PHE A 19 -4.20 -6.45 14.74
C PHE A 19 -3.75 -5.88 13.39
N ILE A 20 -4.67 -5.38 12.57
CA ILE A 20 -4.34 -4.78 11.26
C ILE A 20 -3.40 -3.59 11.45
N LEU A 21 -3.69 -2.71 12.41
CA LEU A 21 -2.83 -1.55 12.70
C LEU A 21 -1.44 -1.98 13.15
N SER A 22 -1.34 -2.99 14.02
CA SER A 22 -0.05 -3.51 14.51
C SER A 22 0.80 -4.15 13.40
N LYS A 23 0.16 -4.66 12.34
CA LYS A 23 0.85 -5.31 11.21
C LYS A 23 1.12 -4.38 10.04
N SER A 24 0.32 -3.32 9.89
CA SER A 24 0.37 -2.44 8.72
C SER A 24 1.14 -1.15 8.97
N LEU A 25 1.17 -0.67 10.22
CA LEU A 25 1.83 0.58 10.56
C LEU A 25 3.25 0.35 11.09
N PRO A 26 4.24 1.12 10.63
CA PRO A 26 5.55 1.17 11.26
C PRO A 26 5.46 1.58 12.74
N SER A 27 6.33 1.01 13.56
CA SER A 27 6.46 1.36 14.96
C SER A 27 6.62 2.87 15.15
N GLY A 28 5.78 3.47 15.98
CA GLY A 28 5.83 4.91 16.30
C GLY A 28 4.92 5.79 15.44
N ILE A 29 4.26 5.25 14.41
CA ILE A 29 3.19 5.97 13.70
C ILE A 29 1.90 5.87 14.53
N LYS A 30 1.37 7.02 14.95
CA LYS A 30 0.04 7.12 15.56
C LYS A 30 -0.99 7.51 14.52
N LEU A 31 -2.17 6.92 14.63
CA LEU A 31 -3.35 7.40 13.91
C LEU A 31 -3.76 8.77 14.44
N SER A 32 -4.41 9.57 13.59
CA SER A 32 -5.09 10.78 14.06
C SER A 32 -6.25 10.42 14.99
N ASP A 33 -6.60 11.34 15.89
CA ASP A 33 -7.70 11.14 16.85
C ASP A 33 -9.03 10.87 16.14
N GLU A 34 -9.28 11.59 15.04
CA GLU A 34 -10.49 11.42 14.23
C GLU A 34 -10.56 10.05 13.56
N LEU A 35 -9.44 9.55 13.02
CA LEU A 35 -9.39 8.23 12.39
C LEU A 35 -9.51 7.11 13.43
N SER A 36 -8.87 7.29 14.59
CA SER A 36 -8.99 6.37 15.72
C SER A 36 -10.44 6.29 16.19
N GLN A 37 -11.09 7.44 16.39
CA GLN A 37 -12.49 7.50 16.79
C GLN A 37 -13.40 6.84 15.75
N LYS A 38 -13.12 6.97 14.46
CA LYS A 38 -13.91 6.35 13.38
C LYS A 38 -13.72 4.83 13.29
N LEU A 39 -12.53 4.32 13.60
CA LEU A 39 -12.24 2.89 13.59
C LEU A 39 -12.80 2.17 14.82
N PHE A 40 -12.65 2.79 16.00
CA PHE A 40 -13.05 2.23 17.29
C PHE A 40 -14.45 2.65 17.74
N SER A 41 -15.13 3.51 16.98
CA SER A 41 -16.51 3.86 17.30
C SER A 41 -17.38 2.60 17.23
N PRO A 42 -18.28 2.43 18.22
CA PRO A 42 -19.34 1.45 18.11
C PRO A 42 -20.14 1.84 16.87
N THR A 43 -20.01 1.01 15.84
CA THR A 43 -21.02 1.02 14.79
C THR A 43 -22.26 0.57 15.52
N ASP A 44 -23.30 1.42 15.54
CA ASP A 44 -24.64 0.94 15.89
C ASP A 44 -24.83 -0.40 15.20
N PRO A 45 -25.53 -1.38 15.81
CA PRO A 45 -25.88 -2.59 15.11
C PRO A 45 -26.74 -2.15 13.92
N VAL A 46 -26.10 -1.85 12.79
CA VAL A 46 -26.71 -1.74 11.50
C VAL A 46 -27.24 -3.13 11.32
N MET A 47 -28.56 -3.22 11.55
CA MET A 47 -29.37 -4.38 11.29
C MET A 47 -28.77 -5.05 10.05
N PRO A 48 -28.38 -6.35 10.13
CA PRO A 48 -27.81 -7.00 8.97
C PRO A 48 -28.74 -6.74 7.80
N PRO A 49 -28.22 -6.38 6.61
CA PRO A 49 -29.06 -6.09 5.44
C PRO A 49 -30.09 -7.21 5.34
N SER A 50 -31.36 -6.82 5.47
CA SER A 50 -32.45 -7.73 5.83
C SER A 50 -32.77 -8.73 4.72
N ASN A 51 -32.09 -8.64 3.57
CA ASN A 51 -32.14 -9.60 2.50
C ASN A 51 -30.74 -9.78 1.86
N SER A 52 -30.47 -10.97 1.32
CA SER A 52 -29.26 -11.27 0.54
C SER A 52 -29.22 -10.53 -0.80
N LEU A 53 -30.37 -10.00 -1.25
CA LEU A 53 -30.54 -9.28 -2.50
C LEU A 53 -29.85 -7.90 -2.47
N ASP A 54 -29.96 -7.18 -1.35
CA ASP A 54 -29.35 -5.86 -1.18
C ASP A 54 -27.83 -5.98 -1.13
N VAL A 55 -27.30 -7.03 -0.49
CA VAL A 55 -25.86 -7.34 -0.51
C VAL A 55 -25.39 -7.68 -1.92
N ALA A 56 -26.14 -8.49 -2.67
CA ALA A 56 -25.80 -8.83 -4.04
C ALA A 56 -25.79 -7.59 -4.96
N ASN A 57 -26.76 -6.69 -4.80
CA ASN A 57 -26.83 -5.44 -5.56
C ASN A 57 -25.66 -4.51 -5.24
N ILE A 58 -25.30 -4.35 -3.96
CA ILE A 58 -24.13 -3.56 -3.55
C ILE A 58 -22.84 -4.14 -4.14
N LEU A 59 -22.65 -5.47 -4.04
CA LEU A 59 -21.47 -6.13 -4.62
C LEU A 59 -21.41 -5.97 -6.14
N GLN A 60 -22.55 -6.06 -6.83
CA GLN A 60 -22.62 -5.84 -8.27
C GLN A 60 -22.27 -4.40 -8.65
N SER A 61 -22.70 -3.40 -7.87
CA SER A 61 -22.31 -2.00 -8.05
C SER A 61 -20.79 -1.83 -7.92
N ILE A 62 -20.20 -2.36 -6.85
CA ILE A 62 -18.76 -2.29 -6.60
C ILE A 62 -17.97 -2.92 -7.75
N VAL A 63 -18.37 -4.11 -8.21
CA VAL A 63 -17.72 -4.78 -9.35
C VAL A 63 -17.80 -3.94 -10.63
N SER A 64 -18.93 -3.30 -10.88
CA SER A 64 -19.14 -2.46 -12.06
C SER A 64 -18.27 -1.20 -12.04
N GLU A 65 -18.15 -0.56 -10.87
CA GLU A 65 -17.30 0.62 -10.69
C GLU A 65 -15.81 0.27 -10.84
N LEU A 66 -15.36 -0.84 -10.24
CA LEU A 66 -13.98 -1.31 -10.36
C LEU A 66 -13.61 -1.63 -11.81
N LYS A 67 -14.52 -2.25 -12.57
CA LYS A 67 -14.31 -2.52 -13.99
C LYS A 67 -14.15 -1.21 -14.78
N THR A 68 -15.01 -0.23 -14.51
CA THR A 68 -14.95 1.09 -15.17
C THR A 68 -13.64 1.82 -14.87
N LEU A 69 -13.20 1.80 -13.60
CA LEU A 69 -11.91 2.37 -13.19
C LEU A 69 -10.72 1.67 -13.86
N SER A 70 -10.77 0.34 -13.94
CA SER A 70 -9.74 -0.46 -14.61
C SER A 70 -9.61 -0.12 -16.09
N GLU A 71 -10.73 -0.05 -16.81
CA GLU A 71 -10.77 0.33 -18.23
C GLU A 71 -10.28 1.76 -18.46
N SER A 72 -10.67 2.69 -17.58
CA SER A 72 -10.20 4.08 -17.62
C SER A 72 -8.68 4.18 -17.42
N ASN A 73 -8.15 3.46 -16.44
CA ASN A 73 -6.71 3.40 -16.17
C ASN A 73 -5.94 2.80 -17.34
N LEU A 74 -6.43 1.69 -17.92
CA LEU A 74 -5.82 1.07 -19.09
C LEU A 74 -5.76 2.06 -20.27
N LYS A 75 -6.87 2.75 -20.54
CA LYS A 75 -6.94 3.77 -21.59
C LYS A 75 -5.97 4.93 -21.36
N MET A 76 -5.76 5.33 -20.11
CA MET A 76 -4.78 6.36 -19.75
C MET A 76 -3.35 5.88 -19.95
N HIS A 77 -3.03 4.67 -19.50
CA HIS A 77 -1.72 4.05 -19.74
C HIS A 77 -1.40 3.94 -21.23
N ASP A 78 -2.36 3.51 -22.05
CA ASP A 78 -2.17 3.41 -23.50
C ASP A 78 -1.95 4.79 -24.13
N LYS A 79 -2.64 5.84 -23.65
CA LYS A 79 -2.41 7.21 -24.10
C LYS A 79 -1.00 7.69 -23.74
N LEU A 80 -0.55 7.46 -22.50
CA LEU A 80 0.79 7.83 -22.06
C LEU A 80 1.87 7.13 -22.89
N ASN A 81 1.71 5.83 -23.14
CA ASN A 81 2.64 5.06 -23.97
C ASN A 81 2.67 5.57 -25.43
N ARG A 82 1.52 5.95 -25.99
CA ARG A 82 1.45 6.57 -27.32
C ARG A 82 2.11 7.95 -27.36
N LEU A 83 1.90 8.81 -26.35
CA LEU A 83 2.58 10.10 -26.27
C LEU A 83 4.10 9.96 -26.09
N GLY A 84 4.55 8.96 -25.33
CA GLY A 84 5.98 8.63 -25.18
C GLY A 84 6.64 8.17 -26.48
N MET A 85 5.88 7.58 -27.41
CA MET A 85 6.38 7.21 -28.74
C MET A 85 6.39 8.40 -29.72
N THR A 86 5.49 9.38 -29.60
CA THR A 86 5.49 10.58 -30.45
C THR A 86 6.48 11.66 -29.99
N GLY A 87 7.07 11.53 -28.80
CA GLY A 87 8.12 12.41 -28.29
C GLY A 87 9.56 11.98 -28.65
N SER A 88 9.72 10.96 -29.49
CA SER A 88 11.04 10.41 -29.86
C SER A 88 11.30 10.48 -31.36
N THR A 89 11.28 11.69 -31.91
CA THR A 89 12.09 12.05 -33.08
C THR A 89 12.54 13.49 -32.92
N ASP A 90 13.86 13.68 -33.00
CA ASP A 90 14.58 14.96 -33.08
C ASP A 90 14.72 15.76 -31.78
N ASN A 91 15.73 15.41 -30.97
CA ASN A 91 16.93 16.24 -30.87
C ASN A 91 18.00 15.54 -30.02
N VAL A 92 19.15 15.28 -30.65
CA VAL A 92 20.37 14.81 -30.02
C VAL A 92 20.91 15.89 -29.10
N VAL A 93 20.78 15.72 -27.77
CA VAL A 93 21.74 16.29 -26.82
C VAL A 93 22.17 15.19 -25.86
N LYS A 94 23.44 14.81 -26.01
CA LYS A 94 24.14 13.74 -25.31
C LYS A 94 24.34 14.13 -23.83
N HIS A 95 23.41 13.78 -22.94
CA HIS A 95 23.66 13.79 -21.51
C HIS A 95 23.84 12.37 -20.96
N ARG A 96 25.09 12.10 -20.59
CA ARG A 96 25.58 10.92 -19.87
C ARG A 96 24.81 10.75 -18.54
N PRO A 97 24.34 9.54 -18.18
CA PRO A 97 23.78 9.31 -16.85
C PRO A 97 24.89 9.30 -15.79
N PRO A 98 24.71 9.93 -14.62
CA PRO A 98 25.65 9.76 -13.51
C PRO A 98 25.46 8.36 -12.91
N ILE A 99 26.52 7.56 -12.96
CA ILE A 99 26.66 6.35 -12.16
C ILE A 99 26.84 6.81 -10.72
N VAL A 100 25.82 6.68 -9.87
CA VAL A 100 25.97 6.77 -8.42
C VAL A 100 26.22 5.37 -7.91
N THR A 101 27.49 5.01 -7.75
CA THR A 101 27.91 3.80 -7.04
C THR A 101 27.63 4.02 -5.55
N MET A 102 26.70 3.26 -4.97
CA MET A 102 26.52 3.24 -3.52
C MET A 102 27.75 2.59 -2.86
N GLN A 103 28.66 3.41 -2.33
CA GLN A 103 29.79 2.95 -1.54
C GLN A 103 29.30 2.61 -0.13
N ALA A 104 29.32 1.32 0.23
CA ALA A 104 29.11 0.86 1.58
C ALA A 104 30.25 1.36 2.48
N THR A 105 29.92 2.07 3.56
CA THR A 105 30.85 2.52 4.60
C THR A 105 31.43 1.30 5.33
N GLN A 106 32.72 1.05 5.14
CA GLN A 106 33.48 0.07 5.90
C GLN A 106 34.15 0.77 7.10
N PRO A 107 34.04 0.26 8.34
CA PRO A 107 34.74 0.86 9.48
C PRO A 107 36.23 0.50 9.47
N THR A 108 37.09 1.51 9.35
CA THR A 108 38.54 1.39 9.51
C THR A 108 38.93 1.24 10.98
N SER A 109 39.34 0.03 11.38
CA SER A 109 40.12 -0.23 12.59
C SER A 109 41.59 0.06 12.29
N GLY A 110 42.11 1.16 12.82
CA GLY A 110 43.51 1.56 12.67
C GLY A 110 44.38 0.96 13.78
N SER A 111 45.08 -0.13 13.48
CA SER A 111 46.17 -0.66 14.30
C SER A 111 47.49 0.00 13.87
N LYS A 112 48.12 0.80 14.74
CA LYS A 112 49.43 1.43 14.48
C LYS A 112 50.56 0.49 14.91
N ILE A 113 51.27 -0.01 13.90
CA ILE A 113 52.70 -0.39 13.90
C ILE A 113 53.43 0.77 13.17
N SER A 114 54.66 1.21 13.44
CA SER A 114 55.88 0.53 13.91
C SER A 114 57.01 1.54 14.22
N ALA A 115 58.03 1.06 14.94
CA ALA A 115 59.48 1.28 14.80
C ALA A 115 60.18 2.63 15.09
N ALA A 116 61.04 2.55 16.12
CA ALA A 116 62.45 2.97 16.24
C ALA A 116 63.13 3.77 15.11
N LYS A 117 63.83 4.84 15.52
CA LYS A 117 65.30 4.93 15.48
C LYS A 117 65.80 5.97 16.48
#